data_AF-A0A7W7K6X0-F1
#
_entry.id   AF-A0A7W7K6X0-F1
#
_cell.length_a   1.000
_cell.length_b   1.000
_cell.length_c   1.000
_cell.angle_alpha   90.00
_cell.angle_beta   90.00
_cell.angle_gamma   90.00
#
_symmetry.space_group_name_H-M   'P 1'
#
loop_
_entity.id
_entity.type
_entity.pdbx_description
1 polymer ?
#
loop_
_entity_poly.entity_id
_entity_poly.type
_entity_poly.pdbx_seq_one_letter_code
_entity_poly.pdbx_strand_id
1 'polypeptide(L)'
;MAELARDPLILVGEGWDDYGLIDSGDGRKLERYGNYRFIRPEPQAMWSPRKPDWDAHGEFVPGSDEDGGGRWQFDKPVSREGWPLAWREVAFTAQCTPFRHLGFFPDMAPVWDWMRGQLPTENASTLNLFGYTGVGTLALSASGPVTHVDASKKSVAQARENAALSGAAERPIRWLIDDAAKFAAREVRRGKRYDGIILDPPKFGRGPTGETWRLEENLPALMADCRRLLDADSKFLFLTVYAVRMSSLALAGLVAELFADLPGKIEHGDLAVQEDGEGGRLLPTAIFARWTNPG
;
A
#
# COMPACT_ATOMS: atom_id res chain seq x y z
N MET A 1 10.35 -24.47 -10.47
CA MET A 1 9.41 -24.37 -9.34
C MET A 1 9.89 -23.24 -8.45
N ALA A 2 8.98 -22.48 -7.87
CA ALA A 2 9.32 -21.28 -7.12
C ALA A 2 9.89 -21.69 -5.75
N GLU A 3 11.00 -21.07 -5.36
CA GLU A 3 11.67 -21.40 -4.10
C GLU A 3 11.25 -20.42 -3.00
N LEU A 4 10.74 -20.94 -1.89
CA LEU A 4 10.40 -20.15 -0.72
C LEU A 4 11.65 -19.85 0.12
N ALA A 5 11.97 -18.57 0.26
CA ALA A 5 12.97 -18.10 1.21
C ALA A 5 12.50 -18.40 2.65
N ARG A 6 13.40 -19.00 3.43
CA ARG A 6 13.12 -19.36 4.83
C ARG A 6 13.08 -18.15 5.76
N ASP A 7 14.01 -17.22 5.58
CA ASP A 7 14.22 -16.11 6.50
C ASP A 7 13.39 -14.90 6.06
N PRO A 8 12.67 -14.24 6.99
CA PRO A 8 11.90 -13.05 6.67
C PRO A 8 12.82 -11.88 6.33
N LEU A 9 12.34 -11.03 5.42
CA LEU A 9 13.00 -9.77 5.05
C LEU A 9 12.35 -8.59 5.74
N ILE A 10 13.09 -7.48 5.84
CA ILE A 10 12.53 -6.19 6.24
C ILE A 10 12.66 -5.25 5.05
N LEU A 11 11.54 -4.76 4.53
CA LEU A 11 11.52 -3.67 3.56
C LEU A 11 11.29 -2.36 4.32
N VAL A 12 12.30 -1.50 4.28
CA VAL A 12 12.33 -0.26 5.05
C VAL A 12 12.01 0.92 4.13
N GLY A 13 10.99 1.69 4.49
CA GLY A 13 10.73 3.02 3.94
C GLY A 13 11.48 4.08 4.71
N GLU A 14 12.38 4.78 4.04
CA GLU A 14 13.11 5.92 4.59
C GLU A 14 12.39 7.23 4.27
N GLY A 15 12.69 8.29 5.04
CA GLY A 15 12.20 9.63 4.75
C GLY A 15 12.76 10.18 3.43
N TRP A 16 11.98 11.03 2.76
CA TRP A 16 12.40 11.85 1.62
C TRP A 16 11.90 13.29 1.81
N ASP A 17 12.03 14.13 0.78
CA ASP A 17 11.69 15.56 0.89
C ASP A 17 10.27 15.79 1.45
N ASP A 18 9.30 15.02 0.98
CA ASP A 18 7.89 15.19 1.31
C ASP A 18 7.35 14.25 2.41
N TYR A 19 8.17 13.35 2.94
CA TYR A 19 7.80 12.49 4.08
C TYR A 19 8.97 12.24 5.01
N GLY A 20 8.71 12.16 6.32
CA GLY A 20 9.67 11.59 7.26
C GLY A 20 9.01 11.16 8.55
N LEU A 21 9.48 10.06 9.14
CA LEU A 21 9.11 9.70 10.50
C LEU A 21 10.07 10.42 11.44
N ILE A 22 9.64 11.47 12.14
CA ILE A 22 10.55 12.32 12.92
C ILE A 22 10.93 11.67 14.26
N ASP A 23 9.95 11.09 14.94
CA ASP A 23 10.11 10.43 16.23
C ASP A 23 8.89 9.54 16.50
N SER A 24 9.03 8.60 17.41
CA SER A 24 7.98 7.66 17.79
C SER A 24 8.16 7.17 19.21
N GLY A 25 7.05 6.80 19.85
CA GLY A 25 7.05 6.21 21.16
C GLY A 25 5.74 6.43 21.90
N ASP A 26 5.61 5.77 23.04
CA ASP A 26 4.43 5.79 23.92
C ASP A 26 3.11 5.55 23.14
N GLY A 27 3.15 4.65 22.15
CA GLY A 27 2.00 4.29 21.33
C GLY A 27 1.62 5.34 20.28
N ARG A 28 2.51 6.27 19.94
CA ARG A 28 2.28 7.38 18.99
C ARG A 28 3.49 7.57 18.06
N LYS A 29 3.28 8.31 16.98
CA LYS A 29 4.34 8.72 16.04
C LYS A 29 4.15 10.15 15.57
N LEU A 30 5.27 10.85 15.37
CA LEU A 30 5.34 12.18 14.79
C LEU A 30 5.91 12.06 13.37
N GLU A 31 5.14 12.50 12.38
CA GLU A 31 5.51 12.40 10.97
C GLU A 31 5.47 13.76 10.28
N ARG A 32 6.40 14.00 9.35
CA ARG A 32 6.40 15.09 8.37
C ARG A 32 5.66 14.63 7.11
N TYR A 33 4.76 15.48 6.61
CA TYR A 33 4.12 15.34 5.30
C TYR A 33 4.23 16.70 4.59
N GLY A 34 5.30 16.87 3.80
CA GLY A 34 5.71 18.16 3.24
C GLY A 34 6.00 19.17 4.34
N ASN A 35 5.32 20.32 4.31
CA ASN A 35 5.49 21.37 5.34
C ASN A 35 4.75 21.09 6.65
N TYR A 36 3.88 20.07 6.69
CA TYR A 36 3.07 19.77 7.85
C TYR A 36 3.67 18.65 8.70
N ARG A 37 3.32 18.66 9.98
CA ARG A 37 3.73 17.64 10.95
C ARG A 37 2.51 17.14 11.71
N PHE A 38 2.37 15.84 11.85
CA PHE A 38 1.21 15.23 12.48
C PHE A 38 1.60 14.20 13.52
N ILE A 39 0.86 14.20 14.62
CA ILE A 39 0.92 13.13 15.61
C ILE A 39 -0.21 12.14 15.32
N ARG A 40 0.12 10.85 15.24
CA ARG A 40 -0.86 9.78 15.00
C ARG A 40 -0.68 8.62 15.96
N PRO A 41 -1.76 7.88 16.28
CA PRO A 41 -1.68 6.68 17.09
C PRO A 41 -0.92 5.58 16.34
N GLU A 42 0.01 4.95 17.06
CA GLU A 42 0.79 3.81 16.61
C GLU A 42 1.11 2.89 17.80
N PRO A 43 0.22 1.95 18.15
CA PRO A 43 0.39 1.10 19.32
C PRO A 43 1.68 0.26 19.33
N GLN A 44 2.27 0.01 18.16
CA GLN A 44 3.52 -0.75 18.04
C GLN A 44 4.76 0.06 18.43
N ALA A 45 4.67 1.40 18.51
CA ALA A 45 5.73 2.27 19.02
C ALA A 45 5.77 2.22 20.57
N MET A 46 6.08 1.04 21.13
CA MET A 46 6.02 0.76 22.57
C MET A 46 7.19 1.34 23.39
N TRP A 47 8.22 1.81 22.71
CA TRP A 47 9.39 2.47 23.31
C TRP A 47 9.07 3.92 23.68
N SER A 48 9.95 4.59 24.42
CA SER A 48 9.79 6.02 24.74
C SER A 48 10.24 6.92 23.57
N PRO A 49 9.58 8.07 23.33
CA PRO A 49 10.05 9.09 22.39
C PRO A 49 11.49 9.55 22.72
N ARG A 50 12.26 9.89 21.69
CA ARG A 50 13.61 10.46 21.89
C ARG A 50 13.58 11.98 22.06
N LYS A 51 12.52 12.63 21.58
CA LYS A 51 12.29 14.07 21.73
C LYS A 51 11.32 14.31 22.90
N PRO A 52 11.61 15.26 23.79
CA PRO A 52 10.73 15.54 24.93
C PRO A 52 9.41 16.18 24.51
N ASP A 53 9.45 16.98 23.43
CA ASP A 53 8.30 17.73 22.92
C ASP A 53 8.17 17.56 21.41
N TRP A 54 6.94 17.35 20.95
CA TRP A 54 6.61 17.21 19.53
C TRP A 54 5.91 18.46 19.00
N ASP A 55 6.62 19.20 18.14
CA ASP A 55 6.07 20.36 17.43
C ASP A 55 5.25 19.92 16.21
N ALA A 56 3.94 19.77 16.40
CA ALA A 56 3.00 19.32 15.38
C ALA A 56 2.04 20.43 14.92
N HIS A 57 1.46 20.25 13.74
CA HIS A 57 0.35 21.06 13.26
C HIS A 57 -0.99 20.50 13.73
N GLY A 58 -1.06 19.18 13.91
CA GLY A 58 -2.22 18.55 14.52
C GLY A 58 -1.98 17.10 14.92
N GLU A 59 -2.94 16.58 15.66
CA GLU A 59 -2.97 15.23 16.16
C GLU A 59 -4.28 14.54 15.77
N PHE A 60 -4.21 13.27 15.38
CA PHE A 60 -5.40 12.43 15.30
C PHE A 60 -5.68 11.76 16.65
N VAL A 61 -6.79 12.14 17.28
CA VAL A 61 -7.27 11.53 18.52
C VAL A 61 -8.30 10.45 18.18
N PRO A 62 -8.03 9.16 18.46
CA PRO A 62 -9.02 8.09 18.30
C PRO A 62 -10.32 8.38 19.07
N GLY A 63 -11.46 8.08 18.46
CA GLY A 63 -12.75 8.15 19.12
C GLY A 63 -13.01 6.91 19.97
N SER A 64 -14.02 6.97 20.84
CA SER A 64 -14.56 5.77 21.47
C SER A 64 -15.24 4.87 20.42
N ASP A 65 -15.40 3.58 20.71
CA ASP A 65 -16.09 2.64 19.80
C ASP A 65 -17.53 3.08 19.47
N GLU A 66 -18.16 3.91 20.32
CA GLU A 66 -19.51 4.46 20.14
C GLU A 66 -19.56 5.67 19.19
N ASP A 67 -18.47 6.43 19.07
CA ASP A 67 -18.43 7.69 18.29
C ASP A 67 -18.08 7.48 16.80
N GLY A 68 -17.82 6.24 16.37
CA GLY A 68 -17.73 5.88 14.94
C GLY A 68 -16.56 6.48 14.15
N GLY A 69 -15.62 7.15 14.80
CA GLY A 69 -14.41 7.70 14.18
C GLY A 69 -13.69 8.69 15.10
N GLY A 70 -12.35 8.69 15.06
CA GLY A 70 -11.57 9.71 15.74
C GLY A 70 -11.67 11.09 15.08
N ARG A 71 -10.93 12.06 15.60
CA ARG A 71 -10.93 13.44 15.10
C ARG A 71 -9.53 14.02 15.04
N TRP A 72 -9.33 14.93 14.10
CA TRP A 72 -8.14 15.78 14.07
C TRP A 72 -8.30 16.96 15.02
N GLN A 73 -7.30 17.19 15.87
CA GLN A 73 -7.11 18.40 16.66
C GLN A 73 -5.93 19.16 16.08
N PHE A 74 -6.09 20.47 15.84
CA PHE A 74 -5.08 21.28 15.17
C PHE A 74 -4.55 22.36 16.11
N ASP A 75 -3.24 22.38 16.30
CA ASP A 75 -2.53 23.42 17.07
C ASP A 75 -2.05 24.56 16.17
N LYS A 76 -1.97 24.30 14.85
CA LYS A 76 -1.56 25.27 13.83
C LYS A 76 -2.49 25.20 12.61
N PRO A 77 -2.54 26.24 11.75
CA PRO A 77 -3.30 26.18 10.51
C PRO A 77 -2.87 25.04 9.58
N VAL A 78 -3.84 24.26 9.10
CA VAL A 78 -3.66 23.19 8.09
C VAL A 78 -4.68 23.39 6.98
N SER A 79 -4.25 23.23 5.73
CA SER A 79 -5.15 23.34 4.57
C SER A 79 -6.26 22.29 4.64
N ARG A 80 -7.52 22.74 4.54
CA ARG A 80 -8.68 21.85 4.47
C ARG A 80 -8.84 21.21 3.10
N GLU A 81 -8.31 21.83 2.05
CA GLU A 81 -8.36 21.32 0.68
C GLU A 81 -7.29 20.25 0.41
N GLY A 82 -6.42 19.99 1.40
CA GLY A 82 -5.23 19.16 1.24
C GLY A 82 -4.03 19.97 0.77
N TRP A 83 -2.92 19.28 0.57
CA TRP A 83 -1.67 19.85 0.07
C TRP A 83 -0.95 18.86 -0.85
N PRO A 84 -0.24 19.33 -1.88
CA PRO A 84 0.50 18.46 -2.77
C PRO A 84 1.71 17.87 -2.05
N LEU A 85 1.99 16.62 -2.36
CA LEU A 85 3.23 15.90 -2.06
C LEU A 85 3.69 15.19 -3.33
N ALA A 86 4.93 14.75 -3.33
CA ALA A 86 5.52 13.96 -4.38
C ALA A 86 6.26 12.75 -3.82
N TRP A 87 6.25 11.67 -4.59
CA TRP A 87 7.17 10.55 -4.47
C TRP A 87 7.78 10.33 -5.84
N ARG A 88 9.08 10.60 -5.98
CA ARG A 88 9.77 10.67 -7.29
C ARG A 88 9.00 11.58 -8.26
N GLU A 89 8.59 11.06 -9.42
CA GLU A 89 7.81 11.79 -10.43
C GLU A 89 6.30 11.81 -10.17
N VAL A 90 5.81 11.09 -9.16
CA VAL A 90 4.37 10.96 -8.87
C VAL A 90 3.96 12.03 -7.88
N ALA A 91 3.15 12.99 -8.33
CA ALA A 91 2.54 14.02 -7.50
C ALA A 91 1.11 13.62 -7.07
N PHE A 92 0.80 13.82 -5.79
CA PHE A 92 -0.48 13.44 -5.20
C PHE A 92 -0.89 14.39 -4.08
N THR A 93 -2.19 14.41 -3.74
CA THR A 93 -2.69 15.24 -2.65
C THR A 93 -2.76 14.45 -1.35
N ALA A 94 -2.16 14.98 -0.29
CA ALA A 94 -2.39 14.53 1.08
C ALA A 94 -3.43 15.41 1.77
N GLN A 95 -4.19 14.84 2.70
CA GLN A 95 -5.24 15.54 3.43
C GLN A 95 -5.55 14.85 4.76
N CYS A 96 -5.82 15.64 5.81
CA CYS A 96 -6.45 15.14 7.04
C CYS A 96 -7.87 14.63 6.73
N THR A 97 -8.01 13.31 6.62
CA THR A 97 -9.31 12.68 6.37
C THR A 97 -10.14 12.56 7.66
N PRO A 98 -11.42 12.15 7.59
CA PRO A 98 -12.18 11.80 8.79
C PRO A 98 -11.59 10.63 9.60
N PHE A 99 -10.59 9.92 9.06
CA PHE A 99 -9.87 8.84 9.72
C PHE A 99 -8.39 9.21 9.94
N ARG A 100 -7.64 8.30 10.57
CA ARG A 100 -6.22 8.52 10.91
C ARG A 100 -5.28 8.61 9.70
N HIS A 101 -5.70 8.24 8.49
CA HIS A 101 -4.84 8.25 7.30
C HIS A 101 -4.84 9.63 6.63
N LEU A 102 -3.73 9.94 5.95
CA LEU A 102 -3.49 11.23 5.30
C LEU A 102 -3.63 11.20 3.77
N GLY A 103 -4.25 10.14 3.21
CA GLY A 103 -4.43 9.98 1.76
C GLY A 103 -3.29 9.25 1.05
N PHE A 104 -2.24 8.86 1.79
CA PHE A 104 -1.04 8.20 1.28
C PHE A 104 -0.38 7.37 2.39
N PHE A 105 0.26 6.25 2.00
CA PHE A 105 0.92 5.26 2.85
C PHE A 105 2.43 5.21 2.51
N PRO A 106 3.29 5.93 3.26
CA PRO A 106 4.71 6.08 2.98
C PRO A 106 5.52 4.77 3.00
N ASP A 107 5.09 3.81 3.81
CA ASP A 107 5.68 2.48 3.92
C ASP A 107 5.57 1.65 2.63
N MET A 108 4.72 2.06 1.68
CA MET A 108 4.64 1.46 0.36
C MET A 108 5.73 1.94 -0.61
N ALA A 109 6.47 3.02 -0.31
CA ALA A 109 7.56 3.52 -1.15
C ALA A 109 8.59 2.44 -1.55
N PRO A 110 9.18 1.64 -0.63
CA PRO A 110 10.10 0.56 -1.00
C PRO A 110 9.43 -0.54 -1.83
N VAL A 111 8.11 -0.77 -1.66
CA VAL A 111 7.35 -1.73 -2.46
C VAL A 111 7.27 -1.27 -3.91
N TRP A 112 6.98 0.02 -4.14
CA TRP A 112 6.87 0.59 -5.47
C TRP A 112 8.21 0.63 -6.20
N ASP A 113 9.29 0.99 -5.50
CA ASP A 113 10.64 0.92 -6.04
C ASP A 113 11.02 -0.51 -6.44
N TRP A 114 10.73 -1.47 -5.57
CA TRP A 114 10.98 -2.88 -5.87
C TRP A 114 10.20 -3.36 -7.09
N MET A 115 8.90 -3.04 -7.19
CA MET A 115 8.06 -3.46 -8.31
C MET A 115 8.53 -2.86 -9.64
N ARG A 116 8.88 -1.56 -9.65
CA ARG A 116 9.45 -0.90 -10.84
C ARG A 116 10.74 -1.59 -11.29
N GLY A 117 11.57 -2.05 -10.35
CA GLY A 117 12.78 -2.80 -10.65
C GLY A 117 12.56 -4.19 -11.24
N GLN A 118 11.35 -4.76 -11.13
CA GLN A 118 11.03 -6.09 -11.71
C GLN A 118 10.48 -6.00 -13.14
N LEU A 119 10.05 -4.82 -13.57
CA LEU A 119 9.39 -4.65 -14.86
C LEU A 119 10.37 -4.22 -15.94
N PRO A 120 10.17 -4.68 -17.20
CA PRO A 120 10.84 -4.06 -18.33
C PRO A 120 10.41 -2.59 -18.46
N THR A 121 11.23 -1.80 -19.15
CA THR A 121 11.03 -0.35 -19.26
C THR A 121 9.75 0.04 -20.01
N GLU A 122 9.20 -0.85 -20.84
CA GLU A 122 7.99 -0.58 -21.63
C GLU A 122 7.10 -1.83 -21.78
N ASN A 123 5.80 -1.60 -22.00
CA ASN A 123 4.77 -2.59 -22.31
C ASN A 123 4.46 -3.65 -21.24
N ALA A 124 4.80 -3.40 -19.98
CA ALA A 124 4.36 -4.26 -18.87
C ALA A 124 2.92 -3.93 -18.45
N SER A 125 2.00 -4.88 -18.64
CA SER A 125 0.61 -4.77 -18.19
C SER A 125 0.50 -5.14 -16.71
N THR A 126 0.05 -4.22 -15.86
CA THR A 126 -0.05 -4.46 -14.41
C THR A 126 -1.47 -4.32 -13.87
N LEU A 127 -1.73 -4.99 -12.75
CA LEU A 127 -2.99 -4.93 -12.02
C LEU A 127 -2.74 -4.43 -10.59
N ASN A 128 -3.45 -3.39 -10.18
CA ASN A 128 -3.45 -2.87 -8.82
C ASN A 128 -4.85 -3.08 -8.20
N LEU A 129 -4.96 -4.01 -7.26
CA LEU A 129 -6.18 -4.31 -6.52
C LEU A 129 -6.15 -3.61 -5.15
N PHE A 130 -7.29 -3.05 -4.75
CA PHE A 130 -7.39 -2.17 -3.57
C PHE A 130 -6.50 -0.93 -3.74
N GLY A 131 -6.53 -0.35 -4.94
CA GLY A 131 -5.55 0.64 -5.38
C GLY A 131 -5.63 2.00 -4.69
N TYR A 132 -6.64 2.24 -3.85
CA TYR A 132 -6.81 3.44 -3.04
C TYR A 132 -6.66 4.75 -3.84
N THR A 133 -5.83 5.69 -3.39
CA THR A 133 -5.57 6.98 -4.04
C THR A 133 -4.61 6.89 -5.22
N GLY A 134 -4.27 5.67 -5.66
CA GLY A 134 -3.63 5.43 -6.94
C GLY A 134 -2.14 5.71 -7.04
N VAL A 135 -1.44 6.06 -5.95
CA VAL A 135 0.01 6.36 -6.02
C VAL A 135 0.80 5.15 -6.54
N GLY A 136 0.49 3.93 -6.08
CA GLY A 136 1.09 2.70 -6.62
C GLY A 136 0.72 2.43 -8.09
N THR A 137 -0.50 2.80 -8.52
CA THR A 137 -0.89 2.75 -9.94
C THR A 137 -0.05 3.70 -10.78
N LEU A 138 0.19 4.91 -10.29
CA LEU A 138 0.99 5.91 -10.99
C LEU A 138 2.47 5.51 -11.05
N ALA A 139 3.01 4.91 -9.99
CA ALA A 139 4.34 4.33 -9.96
C ALA A 139 4.53 3.26 -11.06
N LEU A 140 3.55 2.36 -11.21
CA LEU A 140 3.58 1.29 -12.23
C LEU A 140 3.29 1.78 -13.65
N SER A 141 2.51 2.86 -13.79
CA SER A 141 2.11 3.39 -15.11
C SER A 141 3.27 3.91 -15.96
N ALA A 142 4.45 4.09 -15.37
CA ALA A 142 5.68 4.40 -16.10
C ALA A 142 6.18 3.23 -16.97
N SER A 143 5.85 1.98 -16.62
CA SER A 143 6.31 0.77 -17.31
C SER A 143 5.30 0.23 -18.33
N GLY A 144 4.06 0.73 -18.36
CA GLY A 144 3.03 0.27 -19.28
C GLY A 144 1.60 0.43 -18.77
N PRO A 145 0.63 -0.26 -19.42
CA PRO A 145 -0.78 -0.22 -19.03
C PRO A 145 -1.03 -0.71 -17.60
N VAL A 146 -1.94 -0.04 -16.89
CA VAL A 146 -2.32 -0.42 -15.52
C VAL A 146 -3.83 -0.56 -15.41
N THR A 147 -4.32 -1.68 -14.88
CA THR A 147 -5.70 -1.78 -14.40
C THR A 147 -5.73 -1.44 -12.92
N HIS A 148 -6.44 -0.38 -12.55
CA HIS A 148 -6.65 0.05 -11.18
C HIS A 148 -8.06 -0.34 -10.73
N VAL A 149 -8.16 -1.04 -9.60
CA VAL A 149 -9.43 -1.49 -9.03
C VAL A 149 -9.53 -1.10 -7.57
N ASP A 150 -10.58 -0.35 -7.24
CA ASP A 150 -10.94 -0.05 -5.85
C ASP A 150 -12.47 0.01 -5.72
N ALA A 151 -13.02 -0.40 -4.58
CA ALA A 151 -14.46 -0.37 -4.35
C ALA A 151 -15.00 1.04 -4.07
N SER A 152 -14.15 1.95 -3.62
CA SER A 152 -14.51 3.31 -3.23
C SER A 152 -14.48 4.25 -4.43
N LYS A 153 -15.66 4.72 -4.84
CA LYS A 153 -15.80 5.79 -5.84
C LYS A 153 -14.98 7.03 -5.50
N LYS A 154 -14.89 7.37 -4.20
CA LYS A 154 -14.10 8.51 -3.72
C LYS A 154 -12.60 8.28 -3.93
N SER A 155 -12.11 7.08 -3.63
CA SER A 155 -10.69 6.73 -3.80
C SER A 155 -10.30 6.75 -5.28
N VAL A 156 -11.12 6.15 -6.16
CA VAL A 156 -10.88 6.16 -7.61
C VAL A 156 -10.93 7.58 -8.19
N ALA A 157 -11.81 8.45 -7.70
CA ALA A 157 -11.84 9.86 -8.10
C ALA A 157 -10.54 10.56 -7.69
N GLN A 158 -10.09 10.39 -6.45
CA GLN A 158 -8.82 10.94 -5.98
C GLN A 158 -7.63 10.40 -6.77
N ALA A 159 -7.63 9.12 -7.14
CA ALA A 159 -6.60 8.51 -7.94
C ALA A 159 -6.49 9.13 -9.35
N ARG A 160 -7.62 9.48 -9.95
CA ARG A 160 -7.66 10.22 -11.23
C ARG A 160 -7.17 11.66 -11.10
N GLU A 161 -7.51 12.34 -10.00
CA GLU A 161 -6.98 13.67 -9.70
C GLU A 161 -5.46 13.63 -9.50
N ASN A 162 -4.94 12.63 -8.79
CA ASN A 162 -3.50 12.41 -8.63
C ASN A 162 -2.83 12.09 -9.98
N ALA A 163 -3.50 11.36 -10.87
CA ALA A 163 -3.01 11.12 -12.22
C ALA A 163 -2.88 12.42 -13.02
N ALA A 164 -3.87 13.31 -12.93
CA ALA A 164 -3.81 14.63 -13.56
C ALA A 164 -2.69 15.49 -12.95
N LEU A 165 -2.57 15.51 -11.63
CA LEU A 165 -1.53 16.23 -10.90
C LEU A 165 -0.11 15.74 -11.27
N SER A 166 0.05 14.43 -11.51
CA SER A 166 1.29 13.81 -11.95
C SER A 166 1.60 13.97 -13.45
N GLY A 167 0.76 14.68 -14.22
CA GLY A 167 0.91 14.73 -15.68
C GLY A 167 0.71 13.37 -16.37
N ALA A 168 0.03 12.44 -15.71
CA ALA A 168 -0.18 11.05 -16.11
C ALA A 168 -1.63 10.76 -16.57
N ALA A 169 -2.45 11.78 -16.79
CA ALA A 169 -3.86 11.64 -17.17
C ALA A 169 -4.06 10.82 -18.46
N GLU A 170 -3.15 10.99 -19.43
CA GLU A 170 -3.20 10.31 -20.73
C GLU A 170 -2.48 8.95 -20.74
N ARG A 171 -1.89 8.52 -19.61
CA ARG A 171 -1.29 7.18 -19.52
C ARG A 171 -2.38 6.11 -19.64
N PRO A 172 -2.07 4.92 -20.18
CA PRO A 172 -3.05 3.84 -20.37
C PRO A 172 -3.47 3.19 -19.04
N ILE A 173 -4.26 3.91 -18.24
CA ILE A 173 -4.77 3.45 -16.95
C ILE A 173 -6.28 3.18 -17.04
N ARG A 174 -6.67 1.95 -16.78
CA ARG A 174 -8.06 1.52 -16.69
C ARG A 174 -8.55 1.65 -15.24
N TRP A 175 -9.33 2.70 -14.97
CA TRP A 175 -9.92 2.98 -13.66
C TRP A 175 -11.24 2.24 -13.45
N LEU A 176 -11.34 1.40 -12.43
CA LEU A 176 -12.53 0.60 -12.13
C LEU A 176 -12.99 0.80 -10.68
N ILE A 177 -14.29 1.07 -10.54
CA ILE A 177 -14.99 1.01 -9.25
C ILE A 177 -15.64 -0.37 -9.17
N ASP A 178 -14.98 -1.31 -8.50
CA ASP A 178 -15.40 -2.72 -8.49
C ASP A 178 -14.95 -3.45 -7.23
N ASP A 179 -15.58 -4.61 -6.97
CA ASP A 179 -15.06 -5.54 -5.98
C ASP A 179 -13.86 -6.29 -6.56
N ALA A 180 -12.72 -6.25 -5.85
CA ALA A 180 -11.45 -6.80 -6.34
C ALA A 180 -11.54 -8.30 -6.65
N ALA A 181 -12.24 -9.08 -5.82
CA ALA A 181 -12.38 -10.51 -5.99
C ALA A 181 -13.29 -10.87 -7.18
N LYS A 182 -14.45 -10.23 -7.30
CA LYS A 182 -15.32 -10.39 -8.47
C LYS A 182 -14.63 -9.94 -9.75
N PHE A 183 -13.82 -8.88 -9.69
CA PHE A 183 -13.04 -8.42 -10.83
C PHE A 183 -12.00 -9.45 -11.27
N ALA A 184 -11.16 -9.93 -10.35
CA ALA A 184 -10.15 -10.96 -10.64
C ALA A 184 -10.79 -12.21 -11.25
N ALA A 185 -11.86 -12.74 -10.64
CA ALA A 185 -12.61 -13.88 -11.15
C ALA A 185 -13.15 -13.66 -12.58
N ARG A 186 -13.59 -12.44 -12.92
CA ARG A 186 -14.05 -12.10 -14.28
C ARG A 186 -12.90 -12.04 -15.27
N GLU A 187 -11.76 -11.47 -14.90
CA GLU A 187 -10.58 -11.41 -15.78
C GLU A 187 -10.04 -12.81 -16.07
N VAL A 188 -10.08 -13.71 -15.08
CA VAL A 188 -9.76 -15.13 -15.27
C VAL A 188 -10.70 -15.79 -16.29
N ARG A 189 -12.02 -15.58 -16.17
CA ARG A 189 -13.00 -16.08 -17.16
C ARG A 189 -12.78 -15.51 -18.57
N ARG A 190 -12.17 -14.32 -18.67
CA ARG A 190 -11.84 -13.66 -19.94
C ARG A 190 -10.48 -14.07 -20.50
N GLY A 191 -9.75 -14.97 -19.84
CA GLY A 191 -8.40 -15.40 -20.24
C GLY A 191 -7.40 -14.25 -20.25
N LYS A 192 -7.53 -13.29 -19.32
CA LYS A 192 -6.60 -12.17 -19.19
C LYS A 192 -5.31 -12.61 -18.49
N ARG A 193 -4.24 -11.85 -18.76
CA ARG A 193 -2.90 -12.04 -18.23
C ARG A 193 -2.32 -10.68 -17.84
N TYR A 194 -1.53 -10.64 -16.78
CA TYR A 194 -0.76 -9.48 -16.34
C TYR A 194 0.72 -9.85 -16.17
N ASP A 195 1.61 -8.87 -16.31
CA ASP A 195 3.04 -9.00 -16.03
C ASP A 195 3.36 -8.80 -14.55
N GLY A 196 2.55 -8.03 -13.83
CA GLY A 196 2.71 -7.79 -12.41
C GLY A 196 1.37 -7.52 -11.73
N ILE A 197 1.19 -8.05 -10.52
CA ILE A 197 0.01 -7.78 -9.69
C ILE A 197 0.44 -7.26 -8.33
N ILE A 198 -0.14 -6.14 -7.90
CA ILE A 198 -0.10 -5.69 -6.50
C ILE A 198 -1.51 -5.75 -5.92
N LEU A 199 -1.60 -6.20 -4.67
CA LEU A 199 -2.83 -6.21 -3.91
C LEU A 199 -2.58 -5.81 -2.46
N ASP A 200 -3.36 -4.84 -1.98
CA ASP A 200 -3.31 -4.32 -0.62
C ASP A 200 -4.67 -4.44 0.10
N PRO A 201 -5.16 -5.68 0.32
CA PRO A 201 -6.47 -5.90 0.90
C PRO A 201 -6.56 -5.37 2.34
N PRO A 202 -7.66 -4.67 2.70
CA PRO A 202 -7.90 -4.30 4.09
C PRO A 202 -8.29 -5.54 4.91
N LYS A 203 -8.19 -5.44 6.24
CA LYS A 203 -8.69 -6.49 7.14
C LYS A 203 -10.19 -6.76 6.93
N PHE A 204 -10.96 -5.68 6.86
CA PHE A 204 -12.39 -5.68 6.62
C PHE A 204 -12.72 -4.65 5.55
N GLY A 205 -13.66 -4.97 4.68
CA GLY A 205 -14.08 -4.06 3.62
C GLY A 205 -15.48 -4.36 3.12
N ARG A 206 -15.95 -3.50 2.21
CA ARG A 206 -17.18 -3.73 1.46
C ARG A 206 -16.96 -3.42 -0.02
N GLY A 207 -17.52 -4.27 -0.88
CA GLY A 207 -17.61 -4.00 -2.31
C GLY A 207 -18.64 -2.91 -2.62
N PRO A 208 -18.64 -2.37 -3.85
CA PRO A 208 -19.52 -1.27 -4.24
C PRO A 208 -21.01 -1.65 -4.25
N THR A 209 -21.35 -2.95 -4.27
CA THR A 209 -22.74 -3.45 -4.20
C THR A 209 -23.07 -4.11 -2.86
N GLY A 210 -22.22 -3.93 -1.84
CA GLY A 210 -22.44 -4.44 -0.48
C GLY A 210 -21.83 -5.81 -0.21
N GLU A 211 -20.99 -6.33 -1.10
CA GLU A 211 -20.17 -7.52 -0.84
C GLU A 211 -19.39 -7.35 0.46
N THR A 212 -19.32 -8.38 1.29
CA THR A 212 -18.51 -8.33 2.52
C THR A 212 -17.12 -8.88 2.21
N TRP A 213 -16.09 -8.12 2.59
CA TRP A 213 -14.70 -8.55 2.54
C TRP A 213 -14.16 -8.77 3.95
N ARG A 214 -13.59 -9.95 4.17
CA ARG A 214 -12.87 -10.38 5.37
C ARG A 214 -11.59 -11.05 4.93
N LEU A 215 -10.46 -10.49 5.33
CA LEU A 215 -9.15 -10.92 4.84
C LEU A 215 -8.94 -12.43 5.02
N GLU A 216 -9.18 -12.97 6.21
CA GLU A 216 -8.91 -14.39 6.52
C GLU A 216 -9.83 -15.34 5.74
N GLU A 217 -11.04 -14.90 5.38
CA GLU A 217 -12.04 -15.73 4.68
C GLU A 217 -11.91 -15.64 3.16
N ASN A 218 -11.48 -14.48 2.63
CA ASN A 218 -11.56 -14.20 1.19
C ASN A 218 -10.20 -14.16 0.48
N LEU A 219 -9.10 -13.93 1.20
CA LEU A 219 -7.76 -13.82 0.61
C LEU A 219 -7.34 -15.07 -0.18
N PRO A 220 -7.55 -16.33 0.30
CA PRO A 220 -7.13 -17.51 -0.45
C PRO A 220 -7.74 -17.61 -1.84
N ALA A 221 -9.05 -17.35 -1.97
CA ALA A 221 -9.75 -17.40 -3.24
C ALA A 221 -9.29 -16.28 -4.19
N LEU A 222 -9.12 -15.05 -3.68
CA LEU A 222 -8.58 -13.94 -4.45
C LEU A 222 -7.16 -14.25 -4.98
N MET A 223 -6.29 -14.79 -4.11
CA MET A 223 -4.93 -15.14 -4.46
C MET A 223 -4.87 -16.24 -5.52
N ALA A 224 -5.76 -17.24 -5.45
CA ALA A 224 -5.87 -18.27 -6.47
C ALA A 224 -6.26 -17.69 -7.85
N ASP A 225 -7.20 -16.73 -7.88
CA ASP A 225 -7.53 -16.03 -9.13
C ASP A 225 -6.37 -15.15 -9.63
N CYS A 226 -5.68 -14.42 -8.74
CA CYS A 226 -4.49 -13.64 -9.11
C CYS A 226 -3.38 -14.53 -9.70
N ARG A 227 -3.14 -15.70 -9.11
CA ARG A 227 -2.20 -16.69 -9.64
C ARG A 227 -2.56 -17.11 -11.07
N ARG A 228 -3.84 -17.33 -11.37
CA ARG A 228 -4.31 -17.71 -12.72
C ARG A 228 -4.21 -16.59 -13.75
N LEU A 229 -4.00 -15.35 -13.31
CA LEU A 229 -3.75 -14.19 -14.14
C LEU A 229 -2.25 -13.96 -14.43
N LEU A 230 -1.38 -14.81 -13.86
CA LEU A 230 0.08 -14.79 -14.01
C LEU A 230 0.58 -16.09 -14.65
N ASP A 231 1.67 -16.01 -15.39
CA ASP A 231 2.34 -17.16 -16.00
C ASP A 231 3.87 -17.09 -15.85
N ALA A 232 4.59 -17.99 -16.53
CA ALA A 232 6.04 -18.09 -16.47
C ALA A 232 6.78 -16.90 -17.12
N ASP A 233 6.07 -16.02 -17.84
CA ASP A 233 6.64 -14.78 -18.38
C ASP A 233 6.32 -13.56 -17.49
N SER A 234 5.36 -13.70 -16.57
CA SER A 234 5.05 -12.66 -15.58
C SER A 234 6.20 -12.47 -14.61
N LYS A 235 6.31 -11.27 -14.03
CA LYS A 235 7.47 -10.82 -13.25
C LYS A 235 7.24 -10.84 -11.75
N PHE A 236 6.04 -10.48 -11.30
CA PHE A 236 5.77 -10.50 -9.86
C PHE A 236 4.29 -10.60 -9.46
N LEU A 237 4.11 -11.01 -8.21
CA LEU A 237 2.95 -10.72 -7.39
C LEU A 237 3.44 -10.13 -6.07
N PHE A 238 2.84 -9.04 -5.60
CA PHE A 238 3.13 -8.46 -4.30
C PHE A 238 1.85 -8.29 -3.47
N LEU A 239 1.81 -8.92 -2.30
CA LEU A 239 0.71 -8.84 -1.35
C LEU A 239 1.17 -8.10 -0.09
N THR A 240 0.45 -7.05 0.29
CA THR A 240 0.61 -6.35 1.58
C THR A 240 -0.59 -6.56 2.48
N VAL A 241 -0.35 -6.63 3.79
CA VAL A 241 -1.39 -6.79 4.80
C VAL A 241 -1.04 -5.96 6.04
N TYR A 242 -1.86 -4.94 6.34
CA TYR A 242 -1.73 -4.10 7.55
C TYR A 242 -2.31 -4.74 8.82
N ALA A 243 -2.90 -5.94 8.72
CA ALA A 243 -3.52 -6.65 9.84
C ALA A 243 -2.47 -7.40 10.68
N VAL A 244 -1.77 -6.68 11.55
CA VAL A 244 -0.60 -7.12 12.37
C VAL A 244 -0.83 -8.31 13.33
N ARG A 245 -2.02 -8.94 13.35
CA ARG A 245 -2.22 -10.21 14.08
C ARG A 245 -1.82 -11.44 13.26
N MET A 246 -1.58 -11.30 11.96
CA MET A 246 -1.11 -12.37 11.10
C MET A 246 0.42 -12.39 11.05
N SER A 247 1.01 -13.58 10.82
CA SER A 247 2.44 -13.72 10.54
C SER A 247 2.67 -13.72 9.03
N SER A 248 3.76 -13.10 8.57
CA SER A 248 4.18 -13.17 7.16
C SER A 248 4.40 -14.61 6.68
N LEU A 249 4.69 -15.55 7.58
CA LEU A 249 4.78 -16.99 7.29
C LEU A 249 3.46 -17.57 6.77
N ALA A 250 2.32 -17.10 7.27
CA ALA A 250 1.01 -17.56 6.80
C ALA A 250 0.76 -17.10 5.35
N LEU A 251 1.16 -15.86 5.02
CA LEU A 251 1.09 -15.35 3.66
C LEU A 251 2.06 -16.11 2.74
N ALA A 252 3.27 -16.36 3.21
CA ALA A 252 4.29 -17.12 2.48
C ALA A 252 3.83 -18.54 2.15
N GLY A 253 3.19 -19.24 3.10
CA GLY A 253 2.64 -20.58 2.88
C GLY A 253 1.58 -20.60 1.78
N LEU A 254 0.66 -19.62 1.79
CA LEU A 254 -0.36 -19.49 0.73
C LEU A 254 0.27 -19.21 -0.64
N VAL A 255 1.24 -18.30 -0.71
CA VAL A 255 1.94 -18.01 -1.97
C VAL A 255 2.73 -19.22 -2.45
N ALA A 256 3.40 -19.95 -1.55
CA ALA A 256 4.16 -21.15 -1.87
C ALA A 256 3.29 -22.27 -2.46
N GLU A 257 2.10 -22.50 -1.89
CA GLU A 257 1.14 -23.46 -2.43
C GLU A 257 0.69 -23.06 -3.85
N LEU A 258 0.29 -21.80 -4.04
CA LEU A 258 -0.30 -21.34 -5.30
C LEU A 258 0.72 -21.21 -6.44
N PHE A 259 1.98 -20.93 -6.14
CA PHE A 259 3.04 -20.67 -7.13
C PHE A 259 4.01 -21.84 -7.30
N ALA A 260 3.74 -23.01 -6.72
CA ALA A 260 4.62 -24.17 -6.74
C ALA A 260 5.04 -24.60 -8.16
N ASP A 261 4.17 -24.40 -9.16
CA ASP A 261 4.39 -24.80 -10.55
C ASP A 261 5.10 -23.74 -11.42
N LEU A 262 5.20 -22.48 -10.95
CA LEU A 262 5.93 -21.42 -11.67
C LEU A 262 7.42 -21.42 -11.31
N PRO A 263 8.31 -20.86 -12.15
CA PRO A 263 9.67 -20.52 -11.74
C PRO A 263 9.68 -19.35 -10.75
N GLY A 264 10.84 -19.09 -10.15
CA GLY A 264 11.08 -17.86 -9.39
C GLY A 264 11.35 -18.06 -7.91
N LYS A 265 11.16 -16.99 -7.14
CA LYS A 265 11.45 -16.91 -5.71
C LYS A 265 10.25 -16.34 -4.97
N ILE A 266 9.98 -16.88 -3.80
CA ILE A 266 8.97 -16.38 -2.87
C ILE A 266 9.68 -15.84 -1.64
N GLU A 267 9.35 -14.61 -1.28
CA GLU A 267 9.91 -13.91 -0.12
C GLU A 267 8.78 -13.32 0.70
N HIS A 268 9.01 -13.15 2.00
CA HIS A 268 8.03 -12.62 2.93
C HIS A 268 8.73 -11.85 4.04
N GLY A 269 7.95 -11.09 4.81
CA GLY A 269 8.49 -10.37 5.95
C GLY A 269 7.67 -9.17 6.36
N ASP A 270 8.34 -8.15 6.87
CA ASP A 270 7.73 -6.94 7.41
C ASP A 270 8.05 -5.73 6.53
N LEU A 271 7.07 -4.86 6.39
CA LEU A 271 7.28 -3.46 6.01
C LEU A 271 7.48 -2.64 7.29
N ALA A 272 8.44 -1.74 7.24
CA ALA A 272 8.69 -0.79 8.31
C ALA A 272 8.98 0.59 7.72
N VAL A 273 8.77 1.63 8.52
CA VAL A 273 9.33 2.97 8.27
C VAL A 273 10.44 3.26 9.26
N GLN A 274 11.51 3.91 8.80
CA GLN A 274 12.63 4.30 9.64
C GLN A 274 12.49 5.75 10.10
N GLU A 275 12.77 6.00 11.38
CA GLU A 275 12.90 7.37 11.88
C GLU A 275 14.02 8.14 11.16
N ASP A 276 13.81 9.42 10.88
CA ASP A 276 14.80 10.33 10.31
C ASP A 276 16.01 10.45 11.26
N GLY A 277 17.23 10.46 10.67
CA GLY A 277 18.48 10.72 11.38
C GLY A 277 19.27 9.46 11.76
N GLU A 278 20.47 9.69 12.30
CA GLU A 278 21.40 8.62 12.65
C GLU A 278 20.81 7.71 13.75
N GLY A 279 20.85 6.39 13.52
CA GLY A 279 20.31 5.41 14.45
C GLY A 279 18.79 5.45 14.59
N GLY A 280 18.07 5.93 13.57
CA GLY A 280 16.60 5.94 13.53
C GLY A 280 16.00 4.54 13.74
N ARG A 281 15.00 4.44 14.62
CA ARG A 281 14.33 3.17 14.91
C ARG A 281 13.46 2.74 13.74
N LEU A 282 13.33 1.43 13.57
CA LEU A 282 12.37 0.83 12.64
C LEU A 282 11.02 0.69 13.34
N LEU A 283 10.00 1.27 12.74
CA LEU A 283 8.62 1.15 13.16
C LEU A 283 7.87 0.23 12.17
N PRO A 284 7.48 -0.99 12.58
CA PRO A 284 6.73 -1.90 11.71
C PRO A 284 5.36 -1.32 11.35
N THR A 285 4.86 -1.62 10.15
CA THR A 285 3.58 -1.10 9.65
C THR A 285 2.67 -2.17 9.06
N ALA A 286 3.23 -3.09 8.28
CA ALA A 286 2.51 -4.14 7.58
C ALA A 286 3.40 -5.37 7.41
N ILE A 287 2.80 -6.50 7.06
CA ILE A 287 3.52 -7.67 6.58
C ILE A 287 3.32 -7.83 5.08
N PHE A 288 4.22 -8.56 4.42
CA PHE A 288 4.09 -8.85 3.01
C PHE A 288 4.49 -10.30 2.67
N ALA A 289 4.00 -10.76 1.53
CA ALA A 289 4.56 -11.87 0.79
C ALA A 289 4.60 -11.52 -0.69
N ARG A 290 5.64 -11.95 -1.40
CA ARG A 290 5.83 -11.68 -2.81
C ARG A 290 6.35 -12.91 -3.54
N TRP A 291 5.88 -13.09 -4.77
CA TRP A 291 6.50 -13.97 -5.76
C TRP A 291 7.20 -13.10 -6.79
N THR A 292 8.38 -13.53 -7.22
CA THR A 292 9.18 -12.90 -8.27
C THR A 292 9.73 -13.90 -9.24
N ASN A 293 9.75 -13.53 -10.51
CA ASN A 293 10.34 -14.30 -11.57
C ASN A 293 11.27 -13.40 -12.38
N PRO A 294 12.60 -13.51 -12.18
CA PRO A 294 13.56 -12.64 -12.83
C PRO A 294 13.63 -12.83 -14.36
N GLY A 295 13.08 -13.93 -14.90
CA GLY A 295 13.29 -14.33 -16.29
C GLY A 295 14.55 -15.15 -16.46
#